data_AF-A0A7V1BE54-F1
#
_entry.id   AF-A0A7V1BE54-F1
#
_cell.length_a   1.000
_cell.length_b   1.000
_cell.length_c   1.000
_cell.angle_alpha   90.00
_cell.angle_beta   90.00
_cell.angle_gamma   90.00
#
_symmetry.space_group_name_H-M   'P 1'
#
loop_
_entity.id
_entity.type
_entity.pdbx_description
1 polymer ?
#
loop_
_entity_poly.entity_id
_entity_poly.type
_entity_poly.pdbx_seq_one_letter_code
_entity_poly.pdbx_strand_id
1 'polypeptide(L)'
;MENSMPALAQIYKDGPFGNADTMISTRTGFNLRKNARLEEARDVCLDIMSGKELVAVARDTDDLMAYGVGSMIAKLVDRGQLRDELEVFSELAATFTKDSFEQAEEKRFNRRTVFEHLSTKGLVVNGLSIREAKPAGTLPTIAEISRVVENYRSISLNQIQSAARSRDIVDARFIAIWVMRYVCGHSLTYIGEQLGNRDHTSVLNGVNRIVATRAGDVGRRHEIDNICDESDVISLRRHHSILLNQSNIRRVI
;
A
#
# COMPACT_ATOMS: atom_id res chain seq x y z
N MET A 1 -10.97 3.01 31.99
CA MET A 1 -9.62 3.33 31.50
C MET A 1 -9.76 3.62 30.02
N GLU A 2 -9.79 4.91 29.67
CA GLU A 2 -9.79 5.39 28.28
C GLU A 2 -8.48 4.96 27.62
N ASN A 3 -8.55 3.94 26.76
CA ASN A 3 -7.53 3.75 25.74
C ASN A 3 -7.83 4.83 24.68
N SER A 4 -7.29 6.03 24.87
CA SER A 4 -7.33 7.07 23.86
C SER A 4 -6.52 6.60 22.67
N MET A 5 -7.22 6.09 21.64
CA MET A 5 -6.63 5.88 20.33
C MET A 5 -5.92 7.18 19.93
N PRO A 6 -4.62 7.15 19.57
CA PRO A 6 -3.95 8.35 19.10
C PRO A 6 -4.79 8.96 17.97
N ALA A 7 -4.88 10.30 17.94
CA ALA A 7 -5.67 10.99 16.92
C ALA A 7 -5.33 10.37 15.55
N LEU A 8 -6.32 9.99 14.75
CA LEU A 8 -6.11 9.22 13.51
C LEU A 8 -5.08 9.87 12.57
N ALA A 9 -4.93 11.20 12.64
CA ALA A 9 -3.90 11.98 11.94
C ALA A 9 -2.45 11.73 12.43
N GLN A 10 -2.25 11.34 13.69
CA GLN A 10 -0.97 11.00 14.28
C GLN A 10 -0.55 9.56 13.92
N ILE A 11 -1.46 8.59 13.99
CA ILE A 11 -1.26 7.25 13.41
C ILE A 11 -0.95 7.37 11.91
N TYR A 12 -1.58 8.36 11.25
CA TYR A 12 -1.38 8.61 9.84
C TYR A 12 0.07 9.05 9.49
N LYS A 13 0.77 9.70 10.43
CA LYS A 13 2.14 10.21 10.24
C LYS A 13 3.21 9.27 10.81
N ASP A 14 2.95 8.66 11.97
CA ASP A 14 3.92 7.88 12.73
C ASP A 14 3.89 6.37 12.39
N GLY A 15 2.97 5.94 11.53
CA GLY A 15 2.89 4.56 11.05
C GLY A 15 4.08 4.18 10.15
N PRO A 16 4.19 2.89 9.73
CA PRO A 16 5.28 2.41 8.87
C PRO A 16 5.34 3.09 7.49
N PHE A 17 4.36 3.93 7.18
CA PHE A 17 4.15 4.59 5.90
C PHE A 17 4.88 5.94 5.75
N GLY A 18 5.53 6.45 6.81
CA GLY A 18 6.24 7.75 6.76
C GLY A 18 7.44 7.78 5.80
N ASN A 19 8.39 8.68 6.01
CA ASN A 19 9.70 8.65 5.36
C ASN A 19 10.77 8.28 6.39
N ALA A 20 11.70 7.38 6.04
CA ALA A 20 12.82 7.04 6.90
C ALA A 20 13.96 8.02 6.61
N ASP A 21 14.18 9.01 7.48
CA ASP A 21 15.34 9.89 7.35
C ASP A 21 16.56 9.26 7.99
N THR A 22 17.66 9.19 7.25
CA THR A 22 18.99 9.11 7.84
C THR A 22 19.74 10.40 7.53
N MET A 23 20.08 11.14 8.58
CA MET A 23 20.95 12.32 8.46
C MET A 23 22.38 11.86 8.16
N ILE A 24 22.82 11.89 6.90
CA ILE A 24 24.27 11.78 6.60
C ILE A 24 24.89 13.17 6.75
N SER A 25 25.44 13.44 7.93
CA SER A 25 26.36 14.56 8.12
C SER A 25 27.68 14.24 7.43
N THR A 26 27.95 14.85 6.28
CA THR A 26 29.29 14.81 5.67
C THR A 26 30.09 16.05 6.09
N ARG A 27 31.39 15.87 6.38
CA ARG A 27 32.32 16.96 6.77
C ARG A 27 32.54 18.02 5.68
N THR A 28 32.07 17.79 4.46
CA THR A 28 32.29 18.65 3.30
C THR A 28 30.95 19.06 2.67
N GLY A 29 30.30 20.04 3.26
CA GLY A 29 29.49 21.08 2.59
C GLY A 29 28.28 20.70 1.72
N PHE A 30 28.00 19.43 1.43
CA PHE A 30 26.81 18.99 0.70
C PHE A 30 26.03 18.00 1.56
N ASN A 31 25.00 18.50 2.23
CA ASN A 31 23.94 17.65 2.78
C ASN A 31 23.11 17.12 1.60
N LEU A 32 23.55 16.03 0.97
CA LEU A 32 22.64 15.21 0.16
C LEU A 32 21.58 14.65 1.11
N ARG A 33 20.36 15.20 1.04
CA ARG A 33 19.21 14.72 1.81
C ARG A 33 18.85 13.33 1.29
N LYS A 34 18.97 12.31 2.14
CA LYS A 34 18.70 10.91 1.78
C LYS A 34 17.46 10.43 2.51
N ASN A 35 16.53 9.86 1.76
CA ASN A 35 15.46 9.05 2.31
C ASN A 35 15.93 7.59 2.19
N ALA A 36 16.31 6.99 3.31
CA ALA A 36 16.88 5.64 3.35
C ALA A 36 15.94 4.61 2.71
N ARG A 37 14.63 4.75 2.96
CA ARG A 37 13.59 3.88 2.39
C ARG A 37 13.48 4.02 0.86
N LEU A 38 13.67 5.22 0.32
CA LEU A 38 13.69 5.43 -1.13
C LEU A 38 14.96 4.85 -1.76
N GLU A 39 16.12 5.05 -1.13
CA GLU A 39 17.39 4.46 -1.60
C GLU A 39 17.30 2.94 -1.62
N GLU A 40 16.82 2.35 -0.54
CA GLU A 40 16.61 0.91 -0.44
C GLU A 40 15.57 0.40 -1.46
N ALA A 41 14.50 1.15 -1.73
CA ALA A 41 13.54 0.79 -2.78
C ALA A 41 14.18 0.78 -4.18
N ARG A 42 15.14 1.68 -4.43
CA ARG A 42 15.92 1.70 -5.65
C ARG A 42 16.82 0.49 -5.74
N ASP A 43 17.51 0.15 -4.66
CA ASP A 43 18.40 -1.02 -4.61
C ASP A 43 17.61 -2.32 -4.85
N VAL A 44 16.44 -2.48 -4.21
CA VAL A 44 15.50 -3.59 -4.47
C VAL A 44 15.12 -3.68 -5.96
N CYS A 45 14.82 -2.55 -6.59
CA CYS A 45 14.44 -2.52 -8.00
C CYS A 45 15.59 -3.01 -8.89
N LEU A 46 16.79 -2.45 -8.70
CA LEU A 46 17.99 -2.80 -9.45
C LEU A 46 18.39 -4.26 -9.25
N ASP A 47 18.32 -4.75 -8.02
CA ASP A 47 18.60 -6.14 -7.68
C ASP A 47 17.68 -7.09 -8.47
N ILE A 48 16.36 -6.84 -8.47
CA ILE A 48 15.38 -7.65 -9.21
C ILE A 48 15.67 -7.59 -10.71
N MET A 49 15.93 -6.41 -11.25
CA MET A 49 16.22 -6.21 -12.67
C MET A 49 17.55 -6.86 -13.12
N SER A 50 18.51 -6.98 -12.21
CA SER A 50 19.77 -7.70 -12.45
C SER A 50 19.61 -9.23 -12.44
N GLY A 51 18.42 -9.73 -12.12
CA GLY A 51 18.12 -11.17 -12.04
C GLY A 51 18.41 -11.80 -10.67
N LYS A 52 18.62 -11.00 -9.62
CA LYS A 52 18.79 -11.52 -8.25
C LYS A 52 17.52 -12.23 -7.81
N GLU A 53 17.67 -13.40 -7.18
CA GLU A 53 16.52 -14.17 -6.70
C GLU A 53 15.69 -13.38 -5.69
N LEU A 54 14.36 -13.37 -5.85
CA LEU A 54 13.44 -12.64 -4.95
C LEU A 54 13.62 -12.97 -3.47
N VAL A 55 14.04 -14.20 -3.14
CA VAL A 55 14.32 -14.61 -1.76
C VAL A 55 15.56 -13.93 -1.19
N ALA A 56 16.60 -13.73 -2.01
CA ALA A 56 17.80 -13.00 -1.62
C ALA A 56 17.49 -11.51 -1.49
N VAL A 57 16.74 -10.93 -2.45
CA VAL A 57 16.26 -9.54 -2.36
C VAL A 57 15.48 -9.33 -1.07
N ALA A 58 14.48 -10.17 -0.78
CA ALA A 58 13.67 -10.06 0.42
C ALA A 58 14.49 -10.17 1.72
N ARG A 59 15.50 -11.05 1.75
CA ARG A 59 16.39 -11.22 2.91
C ARG A 59 17.31 -10.02 3.13
N ASP A 60 17.76 -9.41 2.04
CA ASP A 60 18.73 -8.31 2.07
C ASP A 60 18.04 -6.93 2.19
N THR A 61 16.70 -6.88 2.26
CA THR A 61 15.92 -5.66 2.48
C THR A 61 15.47 -5.57 3.94
N ASP A 62 15.81 -4.47 4.60
CA ASP A 62 15.45 -4.11 5.98
C ASP A 62 14.03 -3.51 6.06
N ASP A 63 13.66 -2.60 5.14
CA ASP A 63 12.36 -1.93 5.15
C ASP A 63 11.33 -2.60 4.24
N LEU A 64 10.24 -3.08 4.84
CA LEU A 64 9.17 -3.76 4.10
C LEU A 64 8.50 -2.85 3.05
N MET A 65 8.41 -1.54 3.27
CA MET A 65 7.81 -0.61 2.31
C MET A 65 8.77 -0.38 1.14
N ALA A 66 10.08 -0.29 1.41
CA ALA A 66 11.10 -0.26 0.38
C ALA A 66 11.03 -1.52 -0.50
N TYR A 67 10.95 -2.71 0.11
CA TYR A 67 10.74 -3.96 -0.61
C TYR A 67 9.50 -3.93 -1.51
N GLY A 68 8.36 -3.48 -0.96
CA GLY A 68 7.09 -3.41 -1.69
C GLY A 68 7.13 -2.44 -2.87
N VAL A 69 7.66 -1.24 -2.66
CA VAL A 69 7.77 -0.21 -3.70
C VAL A 69 8.79 -0.61 -4.75
N GLY A 70 9.99 -1.03 -4.36
CA GLY A 70 11.04 -1.48 -5.28
C GLY A 70 10.58 -2.64 -6.17
N SER A 71 9.93 -3.65 -5.57
CA SER A 71 9.37 -4.78 -6.33
C SER A 71 8.24 -4.37 -7.28
N MET A 72 7.43 -3.37 -6.90
CA MET A 72 6.38 -2.81 -7.76
C MET A 72 6.99 -2.07 -8.95
N ILE A 73 8.00 -1.22 -8.72
CA ILE A 73 8.70 -0.48 -9.78
C ILE A 73 9.41 -1.47 -10.72
N ALA A 74 10.14 -2.46 -10.20
CA ALA A 74 10.79 -3.49 -11.01
C ALA A 74 9.81 -4.22 -11.94
N LYS A 75 8.61 -4.56 -11.44
CA LYS A 75 7.55 -5.15 -12.27
C LYS A 75 7.09 -4.19 -13.37
N LEU A 76 6.91 -2.90 -13.05
CA LEU A 76 6.51 -1.91 -14.05
C LEU A 76 7.59 -1.74 -15.13
N VAL A 77 8.87 -1.78 -14.76
CA VAL A 77 9.99 -1.75 -15.71
C VAL A 77 9.96 -3.00 -16.61
N ASP A 78 9.90 -4.20 -16.02
CA ASP A 78 9.83 -5.49 -16.74
C ASP A 78 8.69 -5.52 -17.77
N ARG A 79 7.58 -4.86 -17.47
CA ARG A 79 6.39 -4.80 -18.34
C ARG A 79 6.40 -3.65 -19.34
N GLY A 80 7.45 -2.82 -19.38
CA GLY A 80 7.48 -1.62 -20.22
C GLY A 80 6.36 -0.63 -19.87
N GLN A 81 5.97 -0.60 -18.59
CA GLN A 81 4.85 0.21 -18.08
C GLN A 81 5.32 1.53 -17.47
N LEU A 82 6.63 1.80 -17.46
CA LEU A 82 7.23 3.09 -17.12
C LEU A 82 7.72 3.80 -18.39
N ARG A 83 7.67 5.13 -18.38
CA ARG A 83 8.21 5.95 -19.48
C ARG A 83 9.73 6.08 -19.44
N ASP A 84 10.31 6.29 -18.26
CA ASP A 84 11.76 6.38 -18.02
C ASP A 84 12.06 5.99 -16.56
N GLU A 85 12.94 5.02 -16.35
CA GLU A 85 13.32 4.51 -15.01
C GLU A 85 14.15 5.53 -14.20
N LEU A 86 15.09 6.21 -14.85
CA LEU A 86 15.95 7.19 -14.19
C LEU A 86 15.14 8.43 -13.79
N GLU A 87 14.20 8.84 -14.64
CA GLU A 87 13.25 9.92 -14.34
C GLU A 87 12.37 9.55 -13.13
N VAL A 88 11.92 8.29 -13.01
CA VAL A 88 11.08 7.83 -11.90
C VAL A 88 11.77 8.01 -10.55
N PHE A 89 12.98 7.51 -10.35
CA PHE A 89 13.66 7.66 -9.05
C PHE A 89 14.05 9.11 -8.74
N SER A 90 14.36 9.91 -9.77
CA SER A 90 14.59 11.36 -9.60
C SER A 90 13.33 12.09 -9.12
N GLU A 91 12.18 11.80 -9.73
CA GLU A 91 10.89 12.39 -9.35
C GLU A 91 10.43 11.94 -7.96
N LEU A 92 10.65 10.67 -7.60
CA LEU A 92 10.36 10.16 -6.27
C LEU A 92 11.26 10.82 -5.21
N ALA A 93 12.54 11.06 -5.52
CA ALA A 93 13.43 11.79 -4.63
C ALA A 93 12.93 13.22 -4.39
N ALA A 94 12.52 13.93 -5.45
CA ALA A 94 11.97 15.28 -5.33
C ALA A 94 10.66 15.36 -4.52
N THR A 95 9.91 14.25 -4.45
CA THR A 95 8.57 14.24 -3.83
C THR A 95 8.55 13.69 -2.40
N PHE A 96 9.34 12.65 -2.13
CA PHE A 96 9.28 11.88 -0.88
C PHE A 96 10.50 12.08 0.01
N THR A 97 11.49 12.89 -0.39
CA THR A 97 12.56 13.32 0.54
C THR A 97 12.09 14.54 1.35
N LYS A 98 12.44 14.59 2.64
CA LYS A 98 12.04 15.70 3.50
C LYS A 98 12.73 16.99 3.08
N ASP A 99 11.97 17.93 2.53
CA ASP A 99 12.40 19.32 2.47
C ASP A 99 12.12 20.00 3.81
N SER A 100 13.17 20.17 4.61
CA SER A 100 13.10 20.82 5.93
C SER A 100 12.76 22.32 5.89
N PHE A 101 12.26 22.85 4.76
CA PHE A 101 12.02 24.29 4.57
C PHE A 101 10.59 24.67 4.18
N GLU A 102 9.73 23.73 3.80
CA GLU A 102 8.33 24.05 3.49
C GLU A 102 7.36 23.12 4.21
N GLN A 103 6.23 23.69 4.61
CA GLN A 103 5.07 23.01 5.20
C GLN A 103 4.36 22.08 4.18
N ALA A 104 5.10 21.45 3.27
CA ALA A 104 4.56 20.49 2.33
C ALA A 104 3.94 19.34 3.14
N GLU A 105 2.68 19.01 2.82
CA GLU A 105 2.03 17.83 3.39
C GLU A 105 2.93 16.61 3.14
N GLU A 106 3.49 16.05 4.21
CA GLU A 106 4.41 14.92 4.13
C GLU A 106 3.70 13.74 3.43
N LYS A 107 4.11 13.47 2.18
CA LYS A 107 3.60 12.33 1.42
C LYS A 107 4.27 11.06 1.95
N ARG A 108 3.45 10.07 2.29
CA ARG A 108 3.85 8.73 2.71
C ARG A 108 4.63 8.01 1.62
N PHE A 109 5.62 7.22 1.97
CA PHE A 109 6.29 6.34 1.01
C PHE A 109 5.75 4.92 1.11
N ASN A 110 4.78 4.58 0.25
CA ASN A 110 4.24 3.23 0.12
C ASN A 110 3.77 2.96 -1.32
N ARG A 111 3.39 1.72 -1.64
CA ARG A 111 2.97 1.34 -3.01
C ARG A 111 1.83 2.22 -3.55
N ARG A 112 0.86 2.57 -2.71
CA ARG A 112 -0.30 3.36 -3.13
C ARG A 112 0.09 4.78 -3.49
N THR A 113 0.74 5.50 -2.57
CA THR A 113 1.11 6.91 -2.79
C THR A 113 2.15 7.07 -3.87
N VAL A 114 3.11 6.14 -3.98
CA VAL A 114 4.08 6.11 -5.09
C VAL A 114 3.36 5.90 -6.41
N PHE A 115 2.47 4.90 -6.52
CA PHE A 115 1.74 4.63 -7.75
C PHE A 115 0.82 5.81 -8.16
N GLU A 116 0.09 6.39 -7.21
CA GLU A 116 -0.76 7.57 -7.42
C GLU A 116 0.07 8.77 -7.92
N HIS A 117 1.26 8.98 -7.35
CA HIS A 117 2.16 10.05 -7.76
C HIS A 117 2.70 9.84 -9.18
N LEU A 118 3.23 8.65 -9.47
CA LEU A 118 3.73 8.32 -10.81
C LEU A 118 2.63 8.41 -11.88
N SER A 119 1.40 8.01 -11.53
CA SER A 119 0.22 8.16 -12.38
C SER A 119 -0.09 9.62 -12.66
N THR A 120 -0.07 10.46 -11.62
CA THR A 120 -0.33 11.90 -11.73
C THR A 120 0.72 12.61 -12.60
N LYS A 121 1.97 12.16 -12.53
CA LYS A 121 3.07 12.68 -13.36
C LYS A 121 3.12 12.10 -14.77
N GLY A 122 2.25 11.14 -15.09
CA GLY A 122 2.24 10.47 -16.39
C GLY A 122 3.47 9.59 -16.62
N LEU A 123 4.14 9.15 -15.56
CA LEU A 123 5.35 8.31 -15.63
C LEU A 123 5.02 6.82 -15.76
N VAL A 124 3.77 6.42 -15.46
CA VAL A 124 3.21 5.10 -15.79
C VAL A 124 2.31 5.20 -17.03
N VAL A 125 2.11 4.08 -17.71
CA VAL A 125 1.16 3.99 -18.84
C VAL A 125 -0.27 4.35 -18.40
N ASN A 126 -0.98 5.05 -19.28
CA ASN A 126 -2.33 5.53 -18.99
C ASN A 126 -3.31 4.37 -18.75
N GLY A 127 -4.17 4.52 -17.74
CA GLY A 127 -5.21 3.55 -17.43
C GLY A 127 -4.75 2.33 -16.63
N LEU A 128 -3.46 2.25 -16.26
CA LEU A 128 -2.95 1.18 -15.41
C LEU A 128 -3.60 1.22 -14.03
N SER A 129 -4.08 0.08 -13.54
CA SER A 129 -4.55 -0.02 -12.16
C SER A 129 -3.41 -0.37 -11.21
N ILE A 130 -3.53 0.06 -9.95
CA ILE A 130 -2.55 -0.31 -8.90
C ILE A 130 -2.43 -1.83 -8.74
N ARG A 131 -3.50 -2.60 -9.00
CA ARG A 131 -3.46 -4.06 -8.99
C ARG A 131 -2.46 -4.60 -10.01
N GLU A 132 -2.46 -4.03 -11.22
CA GLU A 132 -1.56 -4.46 -12.29
C GLU A 132 -0.10 -4.12 -11.97
N ALA A 133 0.15 -3.05 -11.20
CA ALA A 133 1.48 -2.71 -10.72
C ALA A 133 2.02 -3.67 -9.64
N LYS A 134 1.15 -4.35 -8.88
CA LYS A 134 1.58 -5.20 -7.76
C LYS A 134 2.14 -6.55 -8.20
N PRO A 135 3.27 -7.02 -7.63
CA PRO A 135 3.79 -8.37 -7.87
C PRO A 135 2.78 -9.47 -7.50
N ALA A 136 2.88 -10.62 -8.18
CA ALA A 136 2.00 -11.77 -7.91
C ALA A 136 2.14 -12.25 -6.45
N GLY A 137 1.04 -12.68 -5.84
CA GLY A 137 1.02 -13.16 -4.45
C GLY A 137 1.04 -12.08 -3.37
N THR A 138 1.07 -10.79 -3.75
CA THR A 138 1.10 -9.63 -2.83
C THR A 138 -0.24 -8.91 -2.67
N LEU A 139 -1.35 -9.55 -3.09
CA LEU A 139 -2.70 -9.03 -2.87
C LEU A 139 -3.26 -9.57 -1.54
N PRO A 140 -3.98 -8.75 -0.76
CA PRO A 140 -4.62 -9.21 0.46
C PRO A 140 -5.85 -10.07 0.15
N THR A 141 -6.05 -11.08 0.98
CA THR A 141 -7.23 -11.94 0.97
C THR A 141 -8.41 -11.26 1.69
N ILE A 142 -9.63 -11.73 1.46
CA ILE A 142 -10.81 -11.21 2.17
C ILE A 142 -10.69 -11.36 3.69
N ALA A 143 -10.06 -12.43 4.18
CA ALA A 143 -9.82 -12.64 5.61
C ALA A 143 -8.86 -11.58 6.16
N GLU A 144 -7.78 -11.27 5.45
CA GLU A 144 -6.82 -10.21 5.82
C GLU A 144 -7.48 -8.84 5.81
N ILE A 145 -8.23 -8.50 4.76
CA ILE A 145 -8.97 -7.23 4.65
C ILE A 145 -9.97 -7.09 5.80
N SER A 146 -10.76 -8.13 6.05
CA SER A 146 -11.79 -8.10 7.09
C SER A 146 -11.19 -7.96 8.49
N ARG A 147 -10.00 -8.54 8.72
CA ARG A 147 -9.26 -8.34 9.97
C ARG A 147 -8.82 -6.89 10.16
N VAL A 148 -8.36 -6.22 9.09
CA VAL A 148 -8.07 -4.78 9.16
C VAL A 148 -9.33 -3.99 9.46
N VAL A 149 -10.42 -4.24 8.73
CA VAL A 149 -11.71 -3.56 8.96
C VAL A 149 -12.22 -3.79 10.39
N GLU A 150 -12.08 -5.01 10.91
CA GLU A 150 -12.46 -5.37 12.27
C GLU A 150 -11.68 -4.56 13.32
N ASN A 151 -10.38 -4.30 13.11
CA ASN A 151 -9.60 -3.44 14.01
C ASN A 151 -10.13 -1.99 14.07
N TYR A 152 -10.75 -1.50 12.98
CA TYR A 152 -11.24 -0.13 12.85
C TYR A 152 -12.72 0.04 13.21
N ARG A 153 -13.50 -1.05 13.20
CA ARG A 153 -14.96 -1.01 13.34
C ARG A 153 -15.50 -1.98 14.39
N SER A 154 -14.69 -2.89 14.91
CA SER A 154 -15.12 -3.99 15.78
C SER A 154 -16.24 -4.84 15.16
N ILE A 155 -16.24 -4.97 13.82
CA ILE A 155 -17.19 -5.79 13.05
C ILE A 155 -16.44 -6.95 12.41
N SER A 156 -16.81 -8.17 12.79
CA SER A 156 -16.21 -9.41 12.28
C SER A 156 -16.53 -9.69 10.82
N LEU A 157 -15.72 -10.54 10.17
CA LEU A 157 -15.98 -11.04 8.81
C LEU A 157 -17.40 -11.62 8.66
N ASN A 158 -17.87 -12.40 9.65
CA ASN A 158 -19.20 -13.00 9.61
C ASN A 158 -20.30 -11.91 9.58
N GLN A 159 -20.13 -10.82 10.33
CA GLN A 159 -21.07 -9.70 10.31
C GLN A 159 -21.01 -8.94 8.99
N ILE A 160 -19.81 -8.73 8.45
CA ILE A 160 -19.61 -8.14 7.11
C ILE A 160 -20.34 -8.97 6.06
N GLN A 161 -20.25 -10.30 6.09
CA GLN A 161 -20.92 -11.21 5.16
C GLN A 161 -22.43 -11.39 5.44
N SER A 162 -22.88 -11.12 6.67
CA SER A 162 -24.27 -11.32 7.08
C SER A 162 -25.25 -10.45 6.30
N ALA A 163 -26.53 -10.81 6.31
CA ALA A 163 -27.61 -10.01 5.73
C ALA A 163 -27.90 -8.70 6.49
N ALA A 164 -27.35 -8.50 7.70
CA ALA A 164 -27.66 -7.38 8.57
C ALA A 164 -27.32 -6.01 7.92
N ARG A 165 -28.21 -5.04 8.17
CA ARG A 165 -28.18 -3.70 7.57
C ARG A 165 -28.07 -2.56 8.59
N SER A 166 -27.60 -2.84 9.82
CA SER A 166 -27.27 -1.76 10.75
C SER A 166 -26.21 -0.85 10.11
N ARG A 167 -26.25 0.43 10.46
CA ARG A 167 -25.37 1.45 9.86
C ARG A 167 -23.89 1.05 9.94
N ASP A 168 -23.45 0.55 11.09
CA ASP A 168 -22.05 0.21 11.33
C ASP A 168 -21.61 -1.03 10.54
N ILE A 169 -22.47 -2.04 10.42
CA ILE A 169 -22.20 -3.23 9.60
C ILE A 169 -22.14 -2.85 8.12
N VAL A 170 -23.02 -1.97 7.67
CA VAL A 170 -23.03 -1.49 6.27
C VAL A 170 -21.77 -0.66 5.98
N ASP A 171 -21.36 0.21 6.90
CA ASP A 171 -20.13 1.00 6.78
C ASP A 171 -18.89 0.10 6.69
N ALA A 172 -18.72 -0.84 7.63
CA ALA A 172 -17.63 -1.82 7.61
C ALA A 172 -17.60 -2.63 6.31
N ARG A 173 -18.77 -3.07 5.84
CA ARG A 173 -18.89 -3.79 4.55
C ARG A 173 -18.50 -2.91 3.36
N PHE A 174 -18.91 -1.64 3.34
CA PHE A 174 -18.57 -0.72 2.26
C PHE A 174 -17.07 -0.41 2.23
N ILE A 175 -16.42 -0.31 3.39
CA ILE A 175 -14.96 -0.21 3.50
C ILE A 175 -14.30 -1.47 2.95
N ALA A 176 -14.76 -2.67 3.33
CA ALA A 176 -14.23 -3.92 2.77
C ALA A 176 -14.38 -3.99 1.24
N ILE A 177 -15.55 -3.61 0.71
CA ILE A 177 -15.80 -3.47 -0.74
C ILE A 177 -14.78 -2.53 -1.37
N TRP A 178 -14.56 -1.37 -0.76
CA TRP A 178 -13.63 -0.37 -1.26
C TRP A 178 -12.20 -0.91 -1.31
N VAL A 179 -11.72 -1.56 -0.27
CA VAL A 179 -10.38 -2.17 -0.25
C VAL A 179 -10.26 -3.25 -1.33
N MET A 180 -11.22 -4.16 -1.44
CA MET A 180 -11.21 -5.19 -2.49
C MET A 180 -11.23 -4.60 -3.91
N ARG A 181 -11.91 -3.47 -4.10
CA ARG A 181 -11.97 -2.81 -5.41
C ARG A 181 -10.72 -1.98 -5.71
N TYR A 182 -10.29 -1.16 -4.76
CA TYR A 182 -9.22 -0.17 -4.94
C TYR A 182 -7.82 -0.79 -4.78
N VAL A 183 -7.60 -1.58 -3.73
CA VAL A 183 -6.30 -2.20 -3.42
C VAL A 183 -6.08 -3.45 -4.25
N CYS A 184 -7.14 -4.22 -4.51
CA CYS A 184 -7.03 -5.55 -5.13
C CYS A 184 -7.56 -5.61 -6.57
N GLY A 185 -8.28 -4.58 -7.04
CA GLY A 185 -8.83 -4.53 -8.40
C GLY A 185 -9.78 -5.69 -8.74
N HIS A 186 -10.49 -6.25 -7.76
CA HIS A 186 -11.47 -7.31 -7.99
C HIS A 186 -12.71 -6.80 -8.75
N SER A 187 -13.37 -7.69 -9.49
CA SER A 187 -14.63 -7.37 -10.17
C SER A 187 -15.77 -7.23 -9.16
N LEU A 188 -16.81 -6.45 -9.51
CA LEU A 188 -17.96 -6.22 -8.64
C LEU A 188 -18.67 -7.53 -8.30
N THR A 189 -18.80 -8.44 -9.27
CA THR A 189 -19.41 -9.77 -9.09
C THR A 189 -18.62 -10.60 -8.09
N TYR A 190 -17.30 -10.71 -8.25
CA TYR A 190 -16.45 -11.46 -7.33
C TYR A 190 -16.51 -10.89 -5.90
N ILE A 191 -16.47 -9.56 -5.76
CA ILE A 191 -16.62 -8.91 -4.45
C ILE A 191 -17.97 -9.27 -3.84
N GLY A 192 -19.04 -9.28 -4.63
CA GLY A 192 -20.38 -9.66 -4.20
C GLY A 192 -20.45 -11.07 -3.64
N GLU A 193 -19.87 -12.04 -4.35
CA GLU A 193 -19.75 -13.45 -3.94
C GLU A 193 -19.03 -13.57 -2.59
N GLN A 194 -17.88 -12.91 -2.43
CA GLN A 194 -17.08 -12.98 -1.20
C GLN A 194 -17.75 -12.32 0.01
N LEU A 195 -18.74 -11.43 -0.20
CA LEU A 195 -19.39 -10.65 0.86
C LEU A 195 -20.83 -11.11 1.15
N GLY A 196 -21.07 -12.41 0.99
CA GLY A 196 -22.36 -13.04 1.27
C GLY A 196 -23.32 -13.02 0.08
N ASN A 197 -22.81 -13.31 -1.13
CA ASN A 197 -23.59 -13.35 -2.37
C ASN A 197 -24.40 -12.08 -2.64
N ARG A 198 -23.78 -10.92 -2.43
CA ARG A 198 -24.38 -9.60 -2.70
C ARG A 198 -24.44 -9.36 -4.19
N ASP A 199 -25.53 -8.74 -4.65
CA ASP A 199 -25.62 -8.32 -6.04
C ASP A 199 -24.55 -7.25 -6.38
N HIS A 200 -24.01 -7.34 -7.58
CA HIS A 200 -22.97 -6.43 -8.08
C HIS A 200 -23.37 -4.95 -8.04
N THR A 201 -24.66 -4.62 -8.17
CA THR A 201 -25.16 -3.25 -8.00
C THR A 201 -25.08 -2.78 -6.54
N SER A 202 -25.25 -3.68 -5.57
CA SER A 202 -25.04 -3.37 -4.15
C SER A 202 -23.56 -3.10 -3.86
N VAL A 203 -22.67 -3.82 -4.53
CA VAL A 203 -21.23 -3.56 -4.45
C VAL A 203 -20.89 -2.20 -5.06
N LEU A 204 -21.42 -1.90 -6.25
CA LEU A 204 -21.25 -0.58 -6.90
C LEU A 204 -21.73 0.57 -6.00
N ASN A 205 -22.87 0.40 -5.35
CA ASN A 205 -23.39 1.37 -4.39
C ASN A 205 -22.43 1.58 -3.22
N GLY A 206 -21.82 0.50 -2.69
CA GLY A 206 -20.79 0.59 -1.65
C GLY A 206 -19.56 1.39 -2.11
N VAL A 207 -19.06 1.11 -3.32
CA VAL A 207 -17.94 1.85 -3.93
C VAL A 207 -18.27 3.34 -4.04
N ASN A 208 -19.41 3.68 -4.66
CA ASN A 208 -19.83 5.07 -4.85
C ASN A 208 -20.01 5.81 -3.53
N ARG A 209 -20.52 5.14 -2.49
CA ARG A 209 -20.70 5.72 -1.17
C ARG A 209 -19.37 6.08 -0.51
N ILE A 210 -18.36 5.21 -0.63
CA ILE A 210 -17.02 5.48 -0.11
C ILE A 210 -16.35 6.61 -0.89
N VAL A 211 -16.47 6.66 -2.22
CA VAL A 211 -15.97 7.77 -3.05
C VAL A 211 -16.54 9.12 -2.59
N ALA A 212 -17.86 9.22 -2.47
CA ALA A 212 -18.53 10.45 -2.04
C ALA A 212 -18.10 10.86 -0.62
N THR A 213 -17.93 9.87 0.27
CA THR A 213 -17.53 10.10 1.66
C THR A 213 -16.09 10.61 1.77
N ARG A 214 -15.15 10.02 1.02
CA ARG A 214 -13.74 10.47 0.96
C ARG A 214 -13.60 11.88 0.36
N ALA A 215 -14.48 12.24 -0.57
CA ALA A 215 -14.49 13.57 -1.18
C ALA A 215 -15.03 14.65 -0.22
N GLY A 216 -16.03 14.32 0.60
CA GLY A 216 -16.67 15.28 1.50
C GLY A 216 -16.03 15.43 2.88
N ASP A 217 -15.12 14.52 3.29
CA ASP A 217 -14.56 14.49 4.65
C ASP A 217 -13.10 14.03 4.64
N VAL A 218 -12.19 14.96 4.99
CA VAL A 218 -10.73 14.73 5.05
C VAL A 218 -10.37 13.67 6.09
N GLY A 219 -11.01 13.68 7.26
CA GLY A 219 -10.74 12.72 8.33
C GLY A 219 -11.11 11.31 7.90
N ARG A 220 -12.29 11.14 7.29
CA ARG A 220 -12.72 9.85 6.72
C ARG A 220 -11.84 9.41 5.56
N ARG A 221 -11.38 10.33 4.71
CA ARG A 221 -10.43 10.00 3.65
C ARG A 221 -9.15 9.40 4.22
N HIS A 222 -8.53 10.07 5.20
CA HIS A 222 -7.30 9.60 5.83
C HIS A 222 -7.49 8.25 6.52
N GLU A 223 -8.60 8.03 7.20
CA GLU A 223 -8.92 6.75 7.83
C GLU A 223 -9.05 5.62 6.81
N ILE A 224 -9.80 5.83 5.72
CA ILE A 224 -9.98 4.80 4.67
C ILE A 224 -8.67 4.53 3.93
N ASP A 225 -7.84 5.56 3.74
CA ASP A 225 -6.51 5.44 3.15
C ASP A 225 -5.58 4.61 4.07
N ASN A 226 -5.68 4.77 5.40
CA ASN A 226 -4.97 3.90 6.36
C ASN A 226 -5.39 2.45 6.23
N ILE A 227 -6.70 2.19 6.17
CA ILE A 227 -7.22 0.82 6.02
C ILE A 227 -6.72 0.18 4.71
N CYS A 228 -6.65 0.97 3.62
CA CYS A 228 -6.10 0.50 2.34
C CYS A 228 -4.60 0.18 2.46
N ASP A 229 -3.83 1.08 3.06
CA ASP A 229 -2.38 0.92 3.23
C ASP A 229 -2.06 -0.27 4.16
N GLU A 230 -2.76 -0.42 5.29
CA GLU A 230 -2.58 -1.55 6.20
C GLU A 230 -2.95 -2.89 5.55
N SER A 231 -4.05 -2.94 4.79
CA SER A 231 -4.44 -4.14 4.06
C SER A 231 -3.36 -4.56 3.06
N ASP A 232 -2.77 -3.59 2.35
CA ASP A 232 -1.66 -3.82 1.45
C ASP A 232 -0.44 -4.39 2.17
N VAL A 233 -0.07 -3.81 3.31
CA VAL A 233 1.09 -4.22 4.11
C VAL A 233 0.96 -5.60 4.70
N ILE A 234 -0.23 -5.99 5.19
CA ILE A 234 -0.43 -7.34 5.73
C ILE A 234 -0.10 -8.39 4.66
N SER A 235 -0.59 -8.19 3.44
CA SER A 235 -0.33 -9.12 2.34
C SER A 235 1.12 -9.12 1.88
N LEU A 236 1.77 -7.94 1.88
CA LEU A 236 3.18 -7.79 1.56
C LEU A 236 4.06 -8.49 2.60
N ARG A 237 3.76 -8.32 3.90
CA ARG A 237 4.45 -9.00 5.00
C ARG A 237 4.31 -10.52 4.90
N ARG A 238 3.11 -11.02 4.60
CA ARG A 238 2.87 -12.45 4.38
C ARG A 238 3.71 -12.96 3.21
N HIS A 239 3.71 -12.25 2.07
CA HIS A 239 4.50 -12.63 0.91
C HIS A 239 6.00 -12.69 1.23
N HIS A 240 6.52 -11.64 1.87
CA HIS A 240 7.91 -11.54 2.32
C HIS A 240 8.28 -12.70 3.27
N SER A 241 7.42 -13.00 4.24
CA SER A 241 7.60 -14.13 5.16
C SER A 241 7.62 -15.49 4.45
N ILE A 242 6.77 -15.69 3.43
CA ILE A 242 6.75 -16.93 2.63
C ILE A 242 8.09 -17.12 1.91
N LEU A 243 8.64 -16.07 1.29
CA LEU A 243 9.94 -16.14 0.61
C LEU A 243 11.05 -16.55 1.59
N LEU A 244 11.11 -15.90 2.76
CA LEU A 244 12.11 -16.22 3.77
C LEU A 244 11.98 -17.65 4.32
N ASN A 245 10.76 -18.15 4.50
CA ASN A 245 10.53 -19.51 4.97
C ASN A 245 10.88 -20.59 3.92
N GLN A 246 10.69 -20.31 2.64
CA GLN A 246 11.12 -21.21 1.55
C GLN A 246 12.64 -21.39 1.52
N SER A 247 13.41 -20.37 1.93
CA SER A 247 14.87 -20.44 2.01
C SER A 247 15.37 -21.42 3.07
N ASN A 248 14.65 -21.54 4.19
CA ASN A 248 15.00 -22.43 5.30
C ASN A 248 14.77 -23.90 4.96
N ILE A 249 13.76 -24.20 4.13
CA ILE A 249 13.45 -25.58 3.70
C ILE A 249 14.54 -26.13 2.76
N ARG A 250 15.11 -25.29 1.89
CA ARG A 250 16.18 -25.70 0.96
C ARG A 250 17.54 -25.94 1.61
N ARG A 251 17.75 -25.56 2.88
CA ARG A 251 18.99 -25.82 3.63
C ARG A 251 18.96 -27.12 4.45
N VAL A 252 17.81 -27.77 4.56
CA VAL A 252 17.59 -28.96 5.42
C VAL A 252 17.48 -30.25 4.60
N ILE A 253 17.63 -30.17 3.27
CA ILE A 253 17.64 -31.28 2.32
C ILE A 253 19.01 -31.30 1.65
#